data_AF-A0A5C5WT43-F1
#
_entry.id   AF-A0A5C5WT43-F1
#
_cell.length_a   1.000
_cell.length_b   1.000
_cell.length_c   1.000
_cell.angle_alpha   90.00
_cell.angle_beta   90.00
_cell.angle_gamma   90.00
#
_symmetry.space_group_name_H-M   'P 1'
#
loop_
_entity.id
_entity.type
_entity.pdbx_description
1 polymer ?
#
loop_
_entity_poly.entity_id
_entity_poly.type
_entity_poly.pdbx_seq_one_letter_code
_entity_poly.pdbx_strand_id
1 'polypeptide(L)'
;MSDTNPQIEKQLDKLASICCEKLSGEEASVSSNAETVESLLKTLLMSGYARKRKGMLQSDIEARVKKQCQETVTNRGGALSSITGQWHKQFEELSQWESKQPEEHTPPKAANISSATDA
;
A
#
# COMPACT_ATOMS: atom_id res chain seq x y z
N MET A 1 -4.92 -12.10 -15.98
CA MET A 1 -3.76 -11.88 -15.10
C MET A 1 -3.29 -10.46 -15.34
N SER A 2 -3.04 -9.75 -14.26
CA SER A 2 -2.73 -8.32 -14.19
C SER A 2 -1.39 -7.98 -14.86
N ASP A 3 -1.32 -6.91 -15.66
CA ASP A 3 -0.04 -6.32 -16.15
C ASP A 3 0.68 -5.55 -15.02
N THR A 4 0.81 -6.16 -13.85
CA THR A 4 1.46 -5.59 -12.67
C THR A 4 2.87 -6.16 -12.55
N ASN A 5 3.83 -5.30 -12.16
CA ASN A 5 5.22 -5.71 -11.95
C ASN A 5 5.27 -6.80 -10.84
N PRO A 6 6.15 -7.82 -10.94
CA PRO A 6 6.36 -8.83 -9.88
C PRO A 6 6.48 -8.29 -8.45
N GLN A 7 6.97 -7.07 -8.27
CA GLN A 7 7.02 -6.41 -6.96
C GLN A 7 5.61 -6.06 -6.44
N ILE A 8 4.69 -5.60 -7.28
CA ILE A 8 3.30 -5.38 -6.87
C ILE A 8 2.65 -6.70 -6.44
N GLU A 9 2.88 -7.75 -7.23
CA GLU A 9 2.32 -9.08 -6.97
C GLU A 9 2.77 -9.62 -5.60
N LYS A 10 4.06 -9.56 -5.30
CA LYS A 10 4.62 -9.98 -4.00
C LYS A 10 3.99 -9.23 -2.82
N GLN A 11 3.75 -7.93 -2.99
CA GLN A 11 3.21 -7.09 -1.92
C GLN A 11 1.74 -7.43 -1.66
N LEU A 12 0.97 -7.63 -2.73
CA LEU A 12 -0.43 -8.08 -2.64
C LEU A 12 -0.55 -9.48 -2.05
N ASP A 13 0.36 -10.40 -2.41
CA ASP A 13 0.40 -11.73 -1.82
C ASP A 13 0.72 -11.67 -0.32
N LYS A 14 1.65 -10.81 0.10
CA LYS A 14 1.97 -10.65 1.51
C LYS A 14 0.82 -10.04 2.32
N LEU A 15 0.10 -9.06 1.77
CA LEU A 15 -1.13 -8.55 2.37
C LEU A 15 -2.21 -9.63 2.49
N ALA A 16 -2.36 -10.47 1.46
CA ALA A 16 -3.29 -11.59 1.49
C ALA A 16 -2.92 -12.61 2.58
N SER A 17 -1.63 -12.94 2.74
CA SER A 17 -1.17 -13.83 3.82
C SER A 17 -1.45 -13.27 5.21
N ILE A 18 -1.15 -11.99 5.46
CA ILE A 18 -1.48 -11.32 6.73
C ILE A 18 -3.00 -11.33 6.97
N CYS A 19 -3.80 -11.15 5.92
CA CYS A 19 -5.25 -11.23 6.04
C CYS A 19 -5.71 -12.65 6.39
N CYS A 20 -5.13 -13.68 5.77
CA CYS A 20 -5.40 -15.07 6.12
C CYS A 20 -5.06 -15.38 7.59
N GLU A 21 -3.90 -14.95 8.09
CA GLU A 21 -3.49 -15.12 9.49
C GLU A 21 -4.49 -14.47 10.46
N LYS A 22 -4.87 -13.20 10.20
CA LYS A 22 -5.91 -12.50 10.97
C LYS A 22 -7.25 -13.23 10.92
N LEU A 23 -7.64 -13.72 9.75
CA LEU A 23 -8.87 -14.48 9.59
C LEU A 23 -8.81 -15.86 10.21
N SER A 24 -7.65 -16.46 10.47
CA SER A 24 -7.55 -17.74 11.18
C SER A 24 -7.66 -17.57 12.70
N GLY A 25 -7.57 -16.35 13.23
CA GLY A 25 -7.54 -16.10 14.67
C GLY A 25 -6.19 -16.44 15.31
N GLU A 26 -5.15 -16.60 14.50
CA GLU A 26 -3.76 -16.66 14.96
C GLU A 26 -3.32 -15.22 15.29
N GLU A 27 -3.85 -14.70 16.40
CA GLU A 27 -3.59 -13.37 16.97
C GLU A 27 -2.17 -13.23 17.56
N ALA A 28 -1.21 -14.08 17.16
CA ALA A 28 0.09 -14.14 17.80
C ALA A 28 0.99 -12.90 17.57
N SER A 29 0.59 -11.94 16.73
CA SER A 29 1.46 -10.80 16.39
C SER A 29 0.73 -9.53 15.92
N VAL A 30 -0.53 -9.30 16.34
CA VAL A 30 -1.39 -8.21 15.83
C VAL A 30 -0.78 -6.81 15.95
N SER A 31 0.06 -6.57 16.96
CA SER A 31 0.81 -5.32 17.10
C SER A 31 1.87 -5.13 15.99
N SER A 32 2.60 -6.19 15.62
CA SER A 32 3.61 -6.13 14.55
C SER A 32 3.00 -6.09 13.14
N ASN A 33 1.74 -6.51 13.00
CA ASN A 33 1.06 -6.54 11.72
C ASN A 33 0.57 -5.15 11.26
N ALA A 34 0.27 -4.23 12.17
CA ALA A 34 -0.20 -2.89 11.80
C ALA A 34 0.87 -2.07 11.07
N GLU A 35 2.07 -1.97 11.66
CA GLU A 35 3.22 -1.29 11.04
C GLU A 35 3.66 -1.97 9.74
N THR A 36 3.60 -3.32 9.72
CA THR A 36 3.91 -4.10 8.52
C THR A 36 2.92 -3.83 7.39
N VAL A 37 1.62 -3.76 7.68
CA VAL A 37 0.59 -3.45 6.68
C VAL A 37 0.78 -2.03 6.14
N GLU A 38 0.97 -1.04 7.00
CA GLU A 38 1.18 0.35 6.54
C GLU A 38 2.40 0.47 5.62
N SER A 39 3.52 -0.19 5.98
CA SER A 39 4.72 -0.26 5.15
C SER A 39 4.47 -0.91 3.78
N LEU A 40 3.67 -1.98 3.75
CA LEU A 40 3.28 -2.65 2.50
C LEU A 40 2.38 -1.77 1.63
N LEU A 41 1.43 -1.03 2.24
CA LEU A 41 0.57 -0.09 1.53
C LEU A 41 1.37 1.07 0.91
N LYS A 42 2.32 1.66 1.66
CA LYS A 42 3.24 2.68 1.14
C LYS A 42 4.09 2.14 -0.02
N THR A 43 4.62 0.93 0.12
CA THR A 43 5.41 0.29 -0.93
C THR A 43 4.57 0.05 -2.20
N LEU A 44 3.31 -0.37 -2.05
CA LEU A 44 2.37 -0.50 -3.17
C LEU A 44 2.14 0.84 -3.86
N LEU A 45 1.94 1.91 -3.09
CA LEU A 45 1.76 3.25 -3.62
C LEU A 45 2.98 3.71 -4.43
N MET A 46 4.17 3.62 -3.83
CA MET A 46 5.44 3.95 -4.47
C MET A 46 5.73 3.12 -5.73
N SER A 47 5.28 1.86 -5.78
CA SER A 47 5.44 1.00 -6.96
C SER A 47 4.54 1.39 -8.16
N GLY A 48 3.69 2.41 -7.97
CA GLY A 48 2.75 2.92 -8.96
C GLY A 48 1.49 2.08 -9.10
N TYR A 49 1.13 1.27 -8.09
CA TYR A 49 -0.08 0.44 -8.11
C TYR A 49 -1.33 1.27 -8.43
N ALA A 50 -1.49 2.41 -7.75
CA ALA A 50 -2.61 3.34 -7.94
C ALA A 50 -2.76 3.85 -9.38
N ARG A 51 -1.64 3.99 -10.12
CA ARG A 51 -1.64 4.49 -11.50
C ARG A 51 -1.87 3.37 -12.54
N LYS A 52 -1.50 2.13 -12.20
CA LYS A 52 -1.49 0.99 -13.14
C LYS A 52 -2.78 0.18 -13.12
N ARG A 53 -3.56 0.23 -12.03
CA ARG A 53 -4.76 -0.58 -11.87
C ARG A 53 -6.02 0.26 -11.96
N LYS A 54 -7.02 -0.26 -12.68
CA LYS A 54 -8.39 0.27 -12.75
C LYS A 54 -9.31 -0.25 -11.63
N GLY A 55 -8.79 -1.10 -10.74
CA GLY A 55 -9.56 -1.80 -9.71
C GLY A 55 -9.27 -1.30 -8.30
N MET A 56 -10.14 -1.64 -7.37
CA MET A 56 -9.96 -1.33 -5.94
C MET A 56 -8.97 -2.30 -5.31
N LEU A 57 -8.07 -1.76 -4.47
CA LEU A 57 -7.13 -2.56 -3.69
C LEU A 57 -7.85 -3.65 -2.87
N GLN A 58 -9.00 -3.29 -2.30
CA GLN A 58 -9.86 -4.23 -1.57
C GLN A 58 -10.17 -5.49 -2.39
N SER A 59 -10.66 -5.33 -3.63
CA SER A 59 -11.07 -6.45 -4.47
C SER A 59 -9.88 -7.32 -4.89
N ASP A 60 -8.72 -6.71 -5.14
CA ASP A 60 -7.50 -7.45 -5.48
C ASP A 60 -7.00 -8.30 -4.31
N ILE A 61 -7.05 -7.77 -3.07
CA ILE A 61 -6.68 -8.53 -1.88
C ILE A 61 -7.71 -9.63 -1.62
N GLU A 62 -9.01 -9.33 -1.66
CA GLU A 62 -10.06 -10.33 -1.44
C GLU A 62 -9.98 -11.50 -2.42
N ALA A 63 -9.70 -11.24 -3.70
CA ALA A 63 -9.53 -12.27 -4.70
C ALA A 63 -8.35 -13.20 -4.36
N ARG A 64 -7.24 -12.63 -3.85
CA ARG A 64 -6.06 -13.41 -3.43
C ARG A 64 -6.33 -14.20 -2.17
N VAL A 65 -6.94 -13.60 -1.16
CA VAL A 65 -7.29 -14.28 0.10
C VAL A 65 -8.23 -15.45 -0.18
N LYS A 66 -9.25 -15.27 -1.02
CA LYS A 66 -10.15 -16.35 -1.44
C LYS A 66 -9.42 -17.50 -2.14
N LYS A 67 -8.33 -17.20 -2.86
CA LYS A 67 -7.48 -18.21 -3.52
C LYS A 67 -6.50 -18.89 -2.57
N GLN A 68 -5.93 -18.16 -1.60
CA GLN A 68 -4.88 -18.65 -0.70
C GLN A 68 -5.45 -19.36 0.54
N CYS A 69 -6.55 -18.90 1.11
CA CYS A 69 -7.13 -19.43 2.34
C CYS A 69 -8.66 -19.57 2.24
N GLN A 70 -9.12 -20.27 1.20
CA GLN A 70 -10.53 -20.48 0.89
C GLN A 70 -11.32 -21.04 2.08
N GLU A 71 -10.75 -22.02 2.81
CA GLU A 71 -11.39 -22.64 3.97
C GLU A 71 -11.64 -21.63 5.09
N THR A 72 -10.67 -20.76 5.37
CA THR A 72 -10.77 -19.71 6.39
C THR A 72 -11.81 -18.64 6.02
N VAL A 73 -11.96 -18.32 4.74
CA VAL A 73 -12.84 -17.24 4.25
C VAL A 73 -14.32 -17.63 4.22
N THR A 74 -14.64 -18.92 4.02
CA THR A 74 -16.00 -19.40 3.72
C THR A 74 -17.06 -18.92 4.72
N ASN A 75 -16.70 -18.83 6.01
CA ASN A 75 -17.59 -18.34 7.07
C ASN A 75 -17.20 -16.96 7.62
N ARG A 76 -16.15 -16.33 7.07
CA ARG A 76 -15.57 -15.08 7.57
C ARG A 76 -15.57 -13.96 6.52
N GLY A 77 -16.45 -14.04 5.52
CA GLY A 77 -16.56 -13.04 4.45
C GLY A 77 -16.79 -11.60 4.95
N GLY A 78 -17.58 -11.42 6.01
CA GLY A 78 -17.79 -10.11 6.63
C GLY A 78 -16.52 -9.56 7.31
N ALA A 79 -15.78 -10.41 8.02
CA ALA A 79 -14.49 -10.03 8.62
C ALA A 79 -13.45 -9.71 7.54
N LEU A 80 -13.40 -10.51 6.47
CA LEU A 80 -12.55 -10.26 5.31
C LEU A 80 -12.82 -8.86 4.74
N SER A 81 -14.07 -8.57 4.40
CA SER A 81 -14.46 -7.27 3.84
C SER A 81 -14.18 -6.10 4.79
N SER A 82 -14.31 -6.30 6.11
CA SER A 82 -13.98 -5.27 7.09
C SER A 82 -12.48 -4.98 7.13
N ILE A 83 -11.63 -6.00 7.13
CA ILE A 83 -10.16 -5.85 7.15
C ILE A 83 -9.68 -5.19 5.86
N THR A 84 -10.10 -5.72 4.72
CA THR A 84 -9.67 -5.21 3.40
C THR A 84 -10.22 -3.83 3.12
N GLY A 85 -11.43 -3.51 3.60
CA GLY A 85 -12.02 -2.18 3.53
C GLY A 85 -11.23 -1.15 4.35
N GLN A 86 -10.77 -1.51 5.55
CA GLN A 86 -9.89 -0.64 6.35
C GLN A 86 -8.57 -0.35 5.63
N TRP A 87 -7.92 -1.38 5.07
CA TRP A 87 -6.65 -1.20 4.35
C TRP A 87 -6.82 -0.43 3.05
N HIS A 88 -7.92 -0.61 2.34
CA HIS A 88 -8.24 0.20 1.17
C HIS A 88 -8.41 1.67 1.53
N LYS A 89 -9.14 1.99 2.61
CA LYS A 89 -9.27 3.36 3.10
C LYS A 89 -7.91 3.97 3.46
N GLN A 90 -7.05 3.25 4.17
CA GLN A 90 -5.70 3.68 4.50
C GLN A 90 -4.85 3.95 3.24
N PHE A 91 -4.96 3.08 2.24
CA PHE A 91 -4.27 3.26 0.97
C PHE A 91 -4.74 4.52 0.22
N GLU A 92 -6.05 4.76 0.17
CA GLU A 92 -6.62 5.98 -0.43
C GLU A 92 -6.16 7.25 0.31
N GLU A 93 -6.13 7.22 1.64
CA GLU A 93 -5.61 8.33 2.46
C GLU A 93 -4.14 8.61 2.16
N LEU A 94 -3.29 7.58 2.06
CA LEU A 94 -1.88 7.70 1.67
C LEU A 94 -1.73 8.27 0.25
N SER A 95 -2.50 7.75 -0.71
CA SER A 95 -2.46 8.20 -2.10
C SER A 95 -2.89 9.67 -2.25
N GLN A 96 -3.89 10.09 -1.48
CA GLN A 96 -4.33 11.49 -1.45
C GLN A 96 -3.29 12.40 -0.81
N TRP A 97 -2.62 11.95 0.25
CA TRP A 97 -1.60 12.73 0.93
C TRP A 97 -0.39 12.97 0.03
N GLU A 98 0.12 11.93 -0.65
CA GLU A 98 1.22 12.08 -1.63
C GLU A 98 0.83 13.02 -2.79
N SER A 99 -0.43 12.99 -3.23
CA SER A 99 -0.90 13.87 -4.31
C SER A 99 -1.07 15.34 -3.87
N LYS A 100 -1.21 15.59 -2.56
CA LYS A 100 -1.41 16.92 -1.98
C LYS A 100 -0.12 17.57 -1.49
N GLN A 101 0.98 16.84 -1.41
CA GLN A 101 2.27 17.47 -1.18
C GLN A 101 2.74 18.12 -2.49
N PRO A 102 2.77 19.46 -2.62
CA PRO A 102 3.67 20.04 -3.59
C PRO A 102 5.06 19.54 -3.19
N GLU A 103 5.79 18.96 -4.14
CA GLU A 103 7.20 18.64 -3.92
C GLU A 103 7.84 19.90 -3.30
N GLU A 104 8.24 19.85 -2.03
CA GLU A 104 9.15 20.83 -1.45
C GLU A 104 10.54 20.59 -2.07
N HIS A 105 10.60 20.73 -3.39
CA HIS A 105 11.79 21.16 -4.07
C HIS A 105 12.05 22.57 -3.56
N THR A 106 12.83 22.62 -2.48
CA THR A 106 13.59 23.80 -2.09
C THR A 106 13.98 24.54 -3.35
N PRO A 107 13.61 25.83 -3.50
CA PRO A 107 14.06 26.58 -4.66
C PRO A 107 15.58 26.45 -4.70
N PRO A 108 16.20 26.12 -5.86
CA PRO A 108 17.64 26.12 -5.95
C PRO A 108 18.10 27.49 -5.48
N LYS A 109 18.80 27.51 -4.34
CA LYS A 109 19.33 28.73 -3.75
C LYS A 109 20.16 29.39 -4.84
N ALA A 110 19.69 30.52 -5.36
CA ALA A 110 20.45 31.30 -6.32
C ALA A 110 21.83 31.53 -5.71
N ALA A 111 22.88 31.04 -6.37
CA ALA A 111 24.23 31.39 -6.02
C ALA A 111 24.33 32.90 -6.24
N ASN A 112 24.33 33.66 -5.14
CA ASN A 112 24.68 35.07 -5.17
C ASN A 112 26.10 35.18 -5.71
N ILE A 113 26.23 35.34 -7.03
CA ILE A 113 27.49 35.71 -7.68
C ILE A 113 27.73 37.21 -7.45
N SER A 114 28.04 37.57 -6.20
CA SER A 114 28.57 38.88 -5.85
C SER A 114 29.97 38.70 -5.28
N SER A 115 30.99 38.75 -6.14
CA SER A 115 32.38 39.17 -5.86
C SER A 115 33.19 39.00 -7.15
N ALA A 116 33.46 40.10 -7.87
CA ALA A 116 34.63 40.97 -7.70
C ALA A 116 35.86 40.43 -8.45
N THR A 117 36.16 41.04 -9.61
CA THR A 117 37.54 41.20 -10.08
C THR A 117 37.61 42.41 -11.02
N ASP A 118 38.42 43.39 -10.61
CA ASP A 118 38.89 44.56 -11.35
C ASP A 118 39.37 44.23 -12.76
N ALA A 119 39.14 45.15 -13.70
CA ALA A 119 39.91 45.33 -14.93
C ALA A 119 40.07 46.83 -15.23
#